data_AF-A0A7W7DLG3-F1
#
_entry.id   AF-A0A7W7DLG3-F1
#
_cell.length_a   1.000
_cell.length_b   1.000
_cell.length_c   1.000
_cell.angle_alpha   90.00
_cell.angle_beta   90.00
_cell.angle_gamma   90.00
#
_symmetry.space_group_name_H-M   'P 1'
#
loop_
_entity.id
_entity.type
_entity.pdbx_description
1 polymer ?
#
loop_
_entity_poly.entity_id
_entity_poly.type
_entity_poly.pdbx_seq_one_letter_code
_entity_poly.pdbx_strand_id
1 'polypeptide(L)'
;MRTMARTIHELSARTLTELRHLVWLLRTAGDPDAQGAPGAGLADLTDLVRDSGLTVDLDVSLPPVPVPEPVERAAYRTVREALTNIRKHAPGARARVRLRCAAACTPRCTTPPPAASPPGRPSRRRPLPGGPARTGPPAARRRTRVVPPEPAT
;
A
#
# COMPACT_ATOMS: atom_id res chain seq x y z
N MET A 1 -11.84 49.25 1.36
CA MET A 1 -11.07 48.15 2.02
C MET A 1 -11.95 47.10 2.71
N ARG A 2 -12.92 47.45 3.58
CA ARG A 2 -13.75 46.44 4.30
C ARG A 2 -14.55 45.48 3.41
N THR A 3 -15.06 45.95 2.28
CA THR A 3 -15.86 45.13 1.34
C THR A 3 -15.06 44.02 0.66
N MET A 4 -13.80 44.29 0.29
CA MET A 4 -12.88 43.30 -0.28
C MET A 4 -12.46 42.24 0.72
N ALA A 5 -12.21 42.64 1.98
CA ALA A 5 -11.93 41.69 3.05
C ALA A 5 -13.12 40.75 3.30
N ARG A 6 -14.35 41.29 3.23
CA ARG A 6 -15.58 40.49 3.37
C ARG A 6 -15.76 39.49 2.23
N THR A 7 -15.54 39.89 0.98
CA THR A 7 -15.65 38.97 -0.18
C THR A 7 -14.58 37.90 -0.15
N ILE A 8 -13.34 38.22 0.24
CA ILE A 8 -12.28 37.21 0.41
C ILE A 8 -12.65 36.22 1.52
N HIS A 9 -13.18 36.70 2.65
CA HIS A 9 -13.61 35.85 3.76
C HIS A 9 -14.76 34.91 3.37
N GLU A 10 -15.76 35.43 2.67
CA GLU A 10 -16.89 34.64 2.18
C GLU A 10 -16.47 33.59 1.15
N LEU A 11 -15.58 33.95 0.22
CA LEU A 11 -15.08 33.01 -0.78
C LEU A 11 -14.25 31.91 -0.11
N SER A 12 -13.39 32.26 0.85
CA SER A 12 -12.57 31.31 1.61
C SER A 12 -13.43 30.36 2.44
N ALA A 13 -14.51 30.86 3.06
CA ALA A 13 -15.43 30.03 3.82
C ALA A 13 -16.20 29.04 2.92
N ARG A 14 -16.61 29.48 1.72
CA ARG A 14 -17.27 28.62 0.74
C ARG A 14 -16.35 27.51 0.25
N THR A 15 -15.13 27.84 -0.17
CA THR A 15 -14.16 26.83 -0.63
C THR A 15 -13.81 25.84 0.47
N LEU A 16 -13.64 26.28 1.72
CA LEU A 16 -13.40 25.38 2.85
C LEU A 16 -14.59 24.45 3.11
N THR A 17 -15.81 24.94 2.91
CA THR A 17 -17.04 24.13 3.03
C THR A 17 -17.12 23.09 1.93
N GLU A 18 -16.83 23.46 0.68
CA GLU A 18 -16.78 22.52 -0.45
C GLU A 18 -15.69 21.46 -0.25
N LEU A 19 -14.50 21.84 0.18
CA LEU A 19 -13.42 20.89 0.48
C LEU A 19 -13.81 19.92 1.60
N ARG A 20 -14.46 20.40 2.68
CA ARG A 20 -14.98 19.54 3.74
C ARG A 20 -16.06 18.59 3.23
N HIS A 21 -16.92 19.06 2.32
CA HIS A 21 -17.96 18.24 1.72
C HIS A 21 -17.37 17.15 0.82
N LEU A 22 -16.35 17.47 0.01
CA LEU A 22 -15.64 16.47 -0.79
C LEU A 22 -14.91 15.43 0.09
N VAL A 23 -14.26 15.84 1.17
CA VAL A 23 -13.64 14.92 2.14
C VAL A 23 -14.69 14.04 2.83
N TRP A 24 -15.84 14.61 3.18
CA TRP A 24 -16.95 13.86 3.76
C TRP A 24 -17.46 12.81 2.76
N LEU A 25 -17.66 13.18 1.49
CA LEU A 25 -18.05 12.25 0.43
C LEU A 25 -17.02 11.14 0.22
N LEU A 26 -15.72 11.43 0.23
CA LEU A 26 -14.69 10.39 0.14
C LEU A 26 -14.70 9.44 1.34
N ARG A 27 -15.08 9.95 2.52
CA ARG A 27 -15.18 9.14 3.74
C ARG A 27 -16.44 8.29 3.78
N THR A 28 -17.54 8.74 3.18
CA THR A 28 -18.84 8.05 3.14
C THR A 28 -19.01 7.17 1.90
N ALA A 29 -18.38 7.53 0.77
CA ALA A 29 -18.25 6.68 -0.42
C ALA A 29 -17.19 5.58 -0.25
N GLY A 30 -16.59 5.46 0.93
CA GLY A 30 -15.90 4.23 1.32
C GLY A 30 -16.89 3.08 1.19
N ASP A 31 -16.57 2.16 0.27
CA ASP A 31 -17.31 0.93 0.01
C ASP A 31 -17.80 0.31 1.34
N PRO A 32 -19.07 -0.08 1.55
CA PRO A 32 -19.48 -0.82 2.75
C PRO A 32 -18.67 -2.10 2.94
N ASP A 33 -18.09 -2.62 1.84
CA ASP A 33 -17.06 -3.63 1.90
C ASP A 33 -15.78 -3.10 2.58
N ALA A 34 -15.32 -1.87 2.29
CA ALA A 34 -14.11 -1.22 2.83
C ALA A 34 -14.01 -1.16 4.36
N GLN A 35 -15.13 -1.30 5.08
CA GLN A 35 -15.16 -1.76 6.48
C GLN A 35 -14.72 -3.23 6.53
N GLY A 36 -13.42 -3.47 6.33
CA GLY A 36 -12.83 -4.80 6.45
C GLY A 36 -13.18 -5.47 7.77
N ALA A 37 -13.13 -6.80 7.80
CA ALA A 37 -13.54 -7.62 8.93
C ALA A 37 -13.04 -7.04 10.27
N PRO A 38 -13.91 -6.93 11.30
CA PRO A 38 -13.50 -6.49 12.63
C PRO A 38 -12.33 -7.37 13.11
N GLY A 39 -11.20 -6.74 13.44
CA GLY A 39 -9.99 -7.45 13.90
C GLY A 39 -9.00 -7.83 12.80
N ALA A 40 -9.27 -7.54 11.52
CA ALA A 40 -8.30 -7.80 10.45
C ALA A 40 -7.02 -6.95 10.63
N GLY A 41 -5.87 -7.62 10.62
CA GLY A 41 -4.55 -7.06 10.88
C GLY A 41 -3.49 -7.53 9.89
N LEU A 42 -2.22 -7.46 10.30
CA LEU A 42 -1.11 -7.81 9.41
C LEU A 42 -1.03 -9.30 9.09
N ALA A 43 -1.57 -10.16 9.96
CA ALA A 43 -1.63 -11.61 9.75
C ALA A 43 -2.50 -11.99 8.53
N ASP A 44 -3.57 -11.23 8.30
CA ASP A 44 -4.58 -11.51 7.26
C ASP A 44 -4.15 -11.02 5.87
N LEU A 45 -3.00 -10.35 5.75
CA LEU A 45 -2.52 -9.82 4.46
C LEU A 45 -2.29 -10.91 3.42
N THR A 46 -1.91 -12.12 3.83
CA THR A 46 -1.67 -13.23 2.91
C THR A 46 -2.97 -13.69 2.25
N ASP A 47 -4.04 -13.80 3.05
CA ASP A 47 -5.35 -14.24 2.56
C ASP A 47 -6.02 -13.13 1.75
N LEU A 48 -5.96 -11.87 2.21
CA LEU A 48 -6.40 -10.71 1.44
C LEU A 48 -5.76 -10.65 0.04
N VAL A 49 -4.46 -10.94 -0.05
CA VAL A 49 -3.75 -10.97 -1.33
C VAL A 49 -4.20 -12.13 -2.19
N ARG A 50 -4.40 -13.32 -1.61
CA ARG A 50 -4.89 -14.50 -2.32
C ARG A 50 -6.28 -14.25 -2.92
N ASP A 51 -7.17 -13.63 -2.14
CA ASP A 51 -8.56 -13.38 -2.52
C ASP A 51 -8.70 -12.21 -3.51
N SER A 52 -7.65 -11.41 -3.71
CA SER A 52 -7.66 -10.29 -4.64
C SER A 52 -7.76 -10.69 -6.12
N GLY A 53 -7.42 -11.94 -6.46
CA GLY A 53 -7.35 -12.42 -7.84
C GLY A 53 -6.19 -11.82 -8.66
N LEU A 54 -5.28 -11.08 -8.02
CA LEU A 54 -4.10 -10.48 -8.67
C LEU A 54 -2.86 -11.34 -8.46
N THR A 55 -1.90 -11.27 -9.38
CA THR A 55 -0.54 -11.80 -9.13
C THR A 55 0.22 -10.82 -8.26
N VAL A 56 0.49 -11.16 -7.00
CA VAL A 56 1.08 -10.25 -6.02
C VAL A 56 2.40 -10.79 -5.44
N ASP A 57 3.42 -9.94 -5.43
CA ASP A 57 4.68 -10.15 -4.72
C ASP A 57 4.62 -9.44 -3.36
N LEU A 58 4.41 -10.20 -2.28
CA LEU A 58 4.27 -9.70 -0.91
C LEU A 58 5.60 -9.85 -0.14
N ASP A 59 6.15 -8.73 0.32
CA ASP A 59 7.38 -8.66 1.11
C ASP A 59 7.13 -7.89 2.41
N VAL A 60 7.03 -8.63 3.52
CA VAL A 60 6.73 -8.11 4.85
C VAL A 60 7.98 -8.20 5.72
N SER A 61 8.35 -7.09 6.35
CA SER A 61 9.44 -6.99 7.32
C SER A 61 8.94 -6.24 8.53
N LEU A 62 8.76 -6.97 9.63
CA LEU A 62 8.26 -6.45 10.91
C LEU A 62 9.41 -6.38 11.94
N PRO A 63 9.33 -5.45 12.91
CA PRO A 63 10.23 -5.46 14.05
C PRO A 63 9.94 -6.69 14.93
N PRO A 64 10.86 -7.06 15.84
CA PRO A 64 10.63 -8.15 16.79
C PRO A 64 9.60 -7.80 17.88
N VAL A 65 9.18 -6.54 17.97
CA VAL A 65 8.16 -6.04 18.91
C VAL A 65 6.79 -6.04 18.21
N PRO A 66 5.68 -6.32 18.92
CA PRO A 66 4.34 -6.23 18.36
C PRO A 66 4.06 -4.85 17.75
N VAL A 67 3.40 -4.84 16.59
CA VAL A 67 2.94 -3.61 15.95
C VAL A 67 1.65 -3.15 16.65
N PRO A 68 1.48 -1.86 16.96
CA PRO A 68 0.24 -1.38 17.57
C PRO A 68 -0.97 -1.65 16.67
N GLU A 69 -2.06 -2.14 17.25
CA GLU A 69 -3.30 -2.50 16.53
C GLU A 69 -3.82 -1.39 15.57
N PRO A 70 -3.82 -0.09 15.94
CA PRO A 70 -4.25 0.97 15.01
C PRO A 70 -3.39 1.03 13.74
N VAL A 71 -2.11 0.73 13.85
CA VAL A 71 -1.15 0.73 12.74
C VAL A 71 -1.35 -0.49 11.86
N GLU A 72 -1.61 -1.67 12.45
CA GLU A 72 -1.95 -2.88 11.72
C GLU A 72 -3.20 -2.69 10.87
N ARG A 73 -4.26 -2.15 11.48
CA ARG A 73 -5.53 -1.88 10.77
C ARG A 73 -5.35 -0.86 9.64
N ALA A 74 -4.58 0.20 9.86
CA ALA A 74 -4.30 1.21 8.84
C ALA A 74 -3.51 0.60 7.66
N ALA A 75 -2.52 -0.24 7.95
CA ALA A 75 -1.75 -0.94 6.92
C ALA A 75 -2.61 -1.93 6.13
N TYR A 76 -3.40 -2.75 6.81
CA TYR A 76 -4.34 -3.69 6.18
C TYR A 76 -5.31 -2.98 5.23
N ARG A 77 -5.96 -1.91 5.70
CA ARG A 77 -6.88 -1.10 4.88
C ARG A 77 -6.20 -0.49 3.66
N THR A 78 -4.98 0.01 3.83
CA THR A 78 -4.20 0.60 2.73
C THR A 78 -3.88 -0.44 1.66
N VAL A 79 -3.45 -1.63 2.06
CA VAL A 79 -3.15 -2.72 1.12
C VAL A 79 -4.41 -3.16 0.40
N ARG A 80 -5.51 -3.36 1.14
CA ARG A 80 -6.80 -3.75 0.57
C ARG A 80 -7.28 -2.76 -0.49
N GLU A 81 -7.31 -1.47 -0.15
CA GLU A 81 -7.76 -0.43 -1.07
C GLU A 81 -6.87 -0.36 -2.32
N ALA A 82 -5.56 -0.48 -2.15
CA ALA A 82 -4.64 -0.54 -3.28
C ALA A 82 -4.92 -1.74 -4.20
N LEU A 83 -5.18 -2.94 -3.64
CA LEU A 83 -5.53 -4.13 -4.43
C LEU A 83 -6.87 -3.97 -5.14
N THR A 84 -7.88 -3.41 -4.47
CA THR A 84 -9.18 -3.07 -5.07
C THR A 84 -9.00 -2.12 -6.26
N ASN A 85 -8.20 -1.07 -6.09
CA ASN A 85 -7.94 -0.09 -7.14
C ASN A 85 -7.18 -0.69 -8.32
N ILE A 86 -6.18 -1.55 -8.08
CA ILE A 86 -5.48 -2.27 -9.15
C ILE A 86 -6.45 -3.18 -9.90
N ARG A 87 -7.29 -3.93 -9.19
CA ARG A 87 -8.29 -4.81 -9.82
C ARG A 87 -9.29 -4.02 -10.68
N LYS A 88 -9.78 -2.89 -10.18
CA LYS A 88 -10.76 -2.04 -10.89
C LYS A 88 -10.17 -1.30 -12.09
N HIS A 89 -8.91 -0.85 -12.00
CA HIS A 89 -8.35 0.12 -12.95
C HIS A 89 -7.15 -0.40 -13.76
N ALA A 90 -6.55 -1.54 -13.39
CA ALA A 90 -5.42 -2.15 -14.07
C ALA A 90 -5.56 -3.69 -14.13
N PRO A 91 -6.62 -4.22 -14.76
CA PRO A 91 -6.84 -5.65 -14.86
C PRO A 91 -5.66 -6.36 -15.55
N GLY A 92 -5.25 -7.51 -15.02
CA GLY A 92 -4.10 -8.28 -15.52
C GLY A 92 -2.72 -7.77 -15.08
N ALA A 93 -2.65 -6.63 -14.37
CA ALA A 93 -1.40 -6.14 -13.85
C ALA A 93 -0.89 -6.98 -12.67
N ARG A 94 0.44 -7.13 -12.57
CA ARG A 94 1.09 -7.68 -11.37
C ARG A 94 1.16 -6.59 -10.30
N ALA A 95 0.98 -6.94 -9.04
CA ALA A 95 1.17 -6.02 -7.93
C ALA A 95 2.39 -6.41 -7.08
N ARG A 96 3.03 -5.43 -6.45
CA ARG A 96 4.07 -5.66 -5.45
C ARG A 96 3.72 -4.88 -4.19
N VAL A 97 3.60 -5.59 -3.08
CA VAL A 97 3.28 -5.03 -1.76
C VAL A 97 4.49 -5.16 -0.87
N ARG A 98 5.01 -4.02 -0.39
CA ARG A 98 6.11 -3.97 0.57
C ARG A 98 5.64 -3.33 1.85
N LEU A 99 5.70 -4.09 2.94
CA LEU A 99 5.44 -3.59 4.27
C LEU A 99 6.76 -3.53 5.04
N ARG A 100 7.12 -2.32 5.50
CA ARG A 100 8.26 -2.07 6.37
C ARG A 100 7.76 -1.39 7.64
N CYS A 101 7.88 -2.09 8.76
CA CYS A 101 7.60 -1.54 10.06
C CYS A 101 8.91 -1.33 10.81
N ALA A 102 9.21 -0.07 11.12
CA ALA A 102 10.21 0.33 12.10
C ALA A 102 9.46 0.93 13.30
N ALA A 103 9.86 2.09 13.82
CA ALA A 103 9.06 2.83 14.81
C ALA A 103 7.68 3.30 14.27
N ALA A 104 7.51 3.33 12.94
CA ALA A 104 6.25 3.51 12.25
C ALA A 104 6.16 2.53 11.06
N CYS A 105 4.95 2.06 10.72
CA CYS A 105 4.73 1.22 9.54
C CYS A 105 4.41 2.07 8.33
N THR A 106 5.14 1.84 7.24
CA THR A 106 4.86 2.46 5.93
C THR A 106 4.49 1.38 4.92
N PRO A 107 3.18 1.18 4.64
CA PRO A 107 2.75 0.31 3.56
C PRO A 107 3.06 0.97 2.21
N ARG A 108 3.64 0.21 1.27
CA ARG A 108 3.84 0.66 -0.11
C ARG A 108 3.37 -0.44 -1.08
N CYS A 109 2.34 -0.13 -1.84
CA CYS A 109 1.88 -0.94 -2.96
C CYS A 109 2.29 -0.28 -4.27
N THR A 110 2.88 -1.05 -5.18
CA THR A 110 3.30 -0.56 -6.51
C THR A 110 2.96 -1.59 -7.56
N THR A 111 2.45 -1.13 -8.69
CA THR A 111 2.37 -1.92 -9.92
C THR A 111 3.69 -1.72 -10.66
N PRO A 112 4.56 -2.74 -10.82
CA PRO A 112 5.73 -2.60 -11.68
C PRO A 112 5.29 -2.28 -13.12
N PRO A 113 6.08 -1.50 -13.88
CA PRO A 113 5.81 -1.29 -15.29
C PRO A 113 5.74 -2.65 -16.02
N PRO A 114 4.97 -2.77 -17.12
CA PRO A 114 4.92 -4.01 -17.90
C PRO A 114 6.35 -4.45 -18.19
N ALA A 115 6.65 -5.73 -17.94
CA ALA A 115 8.00 -6.25 -18.03
C ALA A 115 8.55 -5.97 -19.44
N ALA A 116 9.51 -5.04 -19.54
CA ALA A 116 10.32 -4.95 -20.73
C ALA A 116 10.96 -6.32 -20.96
N SER A 117 10.88 -6.83 -22.19
CA SER A 117 11.53 -8.06 -22.62
C SER A 117 13.00 -8.07 -22.14
N PRO A 118 13.52 -9.21 -21.69
CA PRO A 118 14.83 -9.26 -21.07
C PRO A 118 15.91 -8.86 -22.07
N PRO A 119 16.77 -7.85 -21.81
CA PRO A 119 18.06 -7.78 -22.47
C PRO A 119 18.91 -8.96 -21.97
N GLY A 120 19.68 -9.54 -22.90
CA GLY A 120 20.46 -10.75 -22.72
C GLY A 120 21.42 -10.74 -21.53
N ARG A 121 21.88 -11.97 -21.22
CA ARG A 121 22.77 -12.43 -20.15
C ARG A 121 23.97 -11.52 -19.77
N PRO A 122 24.52 -11.69 -18.55
CA PRO A 122 25.22 -10.64 -17.81
C PRO A 122 26.72 -10.57 -18.12
N SER A 123 27.26 -9.35 -18.21
CA SER A 123 28.71 -9.15 -18.10
C SER A 123 29.11 -9.03 -16.63
N ARG A 124 29.99 -9.93 -16.19
CA ARG A 124 30.61 -9.91 -14.86
C ARG A 124 31.40 -8.62 -14.68
N ARG A 125 31.09 -7.83 -13.66
CA ARG A 125 32.06 -6.92 -13.02
C ARG A 125 32.12 -7.18 -11.52
N ARG A 126 33.36 -7.37 -11.09
CA ARG A 126 33.85 -7.76 -9.75
C ARG A 126 33.64 -6.64 -8.72
N PRO A 127 33.41 -6.96 -7.42
CA PRO A 127 33.24 -5.94 -6.37
C PRO A 127 34.58 -5.41 -5.84
N LEU A 128 34.58 -4.14 -5.41
CA LEU A 128 35.62 -3.52 -4.57
C LEU A 128 35.21 -3.61 -3.08
N PRO A 129 36.15 -3.68 -2.12
CA PRO A 129 35.85 -3.83 -0.70
C PRO A 129 35.77 -2.48 0.04
N GLY A 130 34.89 -2.38 1.04
CA GLY A 130 35.05 -1.40 2.13
C GLY A 130 33.76 -0.81 2.69
N GLY A 131 33.45 -1.11 3.97
CA GLY A 131 32.50 -0.37 4.81
C GLY A 131 31.84 -1.25 5.88
N PRO A 132 31.95 -0.93 7.19
CA PRO A 132 31.42 -1.78 8.24
C PRO A 132 29.88 -1.69 8.27
N ALA A 133 29.23 -2.84 8.08
CA ALA A 133 27.80 -2.99 8.27
C ALA A 133 27.48 -2.97 9.78
N ARG A 134 26.74 -1.96 10.25
CA ARG A 134 26.05 -2.03 11.54
C ARG A 134 24.91 -3.04 11.41
N THR A 135 25.14 -4.24 11.91
CA THR A 135 24.13 -5.30 12.06
C THR A 135 23.24 -4.99 13.25
N GLY A 136 22.07 -4.39 12.98
CA GLY A 136 20.91 -4.55 13.86
C GLY A 136 20.38 -5.98 13.76
N PRO A 137 19.60 -6.46 14.75
CA PRO A 137 19.09 -7.83 14.77
C PRO A 137 18.23 -8.12 13.53
N PRO A 138 18.20 -9.38 13.04
CA PRO A 138 17.44 -9.73 11.84
C PRO A 138 15.94 -9.56 12.09
N ALA A 139 15.35 -8.53 11.48
CA ALA A 139 13.91 -8.46 11.30
C ALA A 139 13.45 -9.68 10.48
N ALA A 140 12.42 -10.38 10.94
CA ALA A 140 11.86 -11.51 10.21
C ALA A 140 11.32 -11.02 8.86
N ARG A 141 12.02 -11.38 7.77
CA ARG A 141 11.59 -11.09 6.40
C ARG A 141 10.85 -12.30 5.86
N ARG A 142 9.56 -12.16 5.57
CA ARG A 142 8.80 -13.15 4.82
C ARG A 142 8.50 -12.58 3.44
N ARG A 143 9.01 -13.27 2.41
CA ARG A 143 8.68 -13.01 1.00
C ARG A 143 7.83 -14.15 0.50
N THR A 144 6.63 -13.82 0.07
CA THR A 144 5.69 -14.79 -0.47
C THR A 144 5.19 -14.25 -1.79
N ARG A 145 5.43 -14.98 -2.87
CA ARG A 145 4.81 -14.71 -4.16
C ARG A 145 3.49 -15.47 -4.20
N VAL A 146 2.39 -14.75 -4.32
CA VAL A 146 1.04 -15.31 -4.40
C VAL A 146 0.54 -15.10 -5.83
N VAL A 147 0.23 -16.21 -6.51
CA VAL A 147 -0.29 -16.21 -7.88
C VAL A 147 -1.77 -16.59 -7.81
N PRO A 148 -2.66 -15.93 -8.57
CA PRO A 148 -4.07 -16.29 -8.58
C PRO A 148 -4.26 -17.72 -9.10
N PRO A 149 -5.32 -18.43 -8.68
CA PRO A 149 -5.69 -19.71 -9.27
C PRO A 149 -6.05 -19.51 -10.76
N GLU A 150 -5.57 -20.41 -11.63
CA GLU A 150 -5.95 -20.44 -13.05
C GLU A 150 -7.48 -20.65 -13.18
N PRO A 151 -8.18 -19.97 -14.11
CA PRO A 151 -9.60 -20.19 -14.30
C PRO A 151 -9.85 -21.61 -14.82
N ALA A 152 -10.68 -22.38 -14.11
CA ALA A 152 -11.18 -23.65 -14.62
C ALA A 152 -11.99 -23.39 -15.90
N THR A 153 -11.60 -24.08 -16.98
CA THR A 153 -12.28 -24.07 -18.29
C THR A 153 -13.58 -24.85 -18.23
#